data_AF-A0A0L0MYC6-F1
#
_entry.id   AF-A0A0L0MYC6-F1
#
_cell.length_a   1.000
_cell.length_b   1.000
_cell.length_c   1.000
_cell.angle_alpha   90.00
_cell.angle_beta   90.00
_cell.angle_gamma   90.00
#
_symmetry.space_group_name_H-M   'P 1'
#
loop_
_entity.id
_entity.type
_entity.pdbx_description
1 polymer ?
#
loop_
_entity_poly.entity_id
_entity_poly.type
_entity_poly.pdbx_seq_one_letter_code
_entity_poly.pdbx_strand_id
1 'polypeptide(L)'
;MASSILFTLEDAHQGLADNPIVLYRIRVTARGTRDSHPRQVIKYLTAPSPPEGASKFPDHRGQLLAFDTVPAGDWNLGRLVLASGGSAEGKFILDSTEMASLEEAVGLRDSGPPWCNRKVELLDLLDSFYAARKSVQGDQRDEVFTDIQCMNHLSALVLPSPAGIAAPGPEVVGVWAWHPGHAHGIAAESHVYSIIQARDPGIAPSFLAHITDNGSRVIGFLLKRVADAREAGPADLDKCRDVLSRLHALGIAYNESDGQLKRHSFLVCGGDKVLLRGFGGSFETTDEEILGRELRSLEQVLARQPSELEQRHASELEWLNAQRHI
;
A
#
# COMPACT_ATOMS: atom_id res chain seq x y z
N MET A 1 30.36 -15.44 -20.58
CA MET A 1 28.88 -15.34 -20.65
C MET A 1 28.43 -14.62 -19.39
N ALA A 2 27.55 -13.62 -19.49
CA ALA A 2 26.95 -13.02 -18.30
C ALA A 2 26.17 -14.12 -17.56
N SER A 3 26.33 -14.21 -16.24
CA SER A 3 25.54 -15.13 -15.43
C SER A 3 24.08 -14.71 -15.50
N SER A 4 23.16 -15.64 -15.72
CA SER A 4 21.71 -15.38 -15.62
C SER A 4 21.17 -15.90 -14.30
N ILE A 5 20.10 -15.29 -13.80
CA ILE A 5 19.42 -15.67 -12.56
C ILE A 5 17.92 -15.75 -12.78
N LEU A 6 17.26 -16.70 -12.11
CA LEU A 6 15.81 -16.81 -12.10
C LEU A 6 15.19 -15.59 -11.40
N PHE A 7 14.04 -15.16 -11.88
CA PHE A 7 13.22 -14.15 -11.21
C PHE A 7 11.86 -14.72 -10.82
N THR A 8 11.23 -14.09 -9.83
CA THR A 8 9.81 -14.27 -9.54
C THR A 8 9.07 -13.00 -9.96
N LEU A 9 7.97 -13.16 -10.69
CA LEU A 9 7.10 -12.02 -10.99
C LEU A 9 6.29 -11.68 -9.73
N GLU A 10 6.45 -10.46 -9.25
CA GLU A 10 5.68 -9.97 -8.09
C GLU A 10 4.35 -9.40 -8.55
N ASP A 11 4.40 -8.55 -9.59
CA ASP A 11 3.24 -7.82 -10.05
C ASP A 11 3.48 -7.20 -11.43
N ALA A 12 2.40 -6.79 -12.10
CA ALA A 12 2.42 -6.14 -13.39
C ALA A 12 1.49 -4.91 -13.40
N HIS A 13 1.90 -3.90 -14.13
CA HIS A 13 1.13 -2.70 -14.41
C HIS A 13 1.02 -2.53 -15.92
N GLN A 14 -0.17 -2.17 -16.37
CA GLN A 14 -0.43 -1.80 -17.75
C GLN A 14 -1.03 -0.40 -17.75
N GLY A 15 -0.31 0.54 -18.37
CA GLY A 15 -0.71 1.92 -18.47
C GLY A 15 -2.00 2.10 -19.29
N LEU A 16 -2.58 3.28 -19.18
CA LEU A 16 -3.78 3.66 -19.92
C LEU A 16 -3.48 3.84 -21.42
N ALA A 17 -4.53 3.93 -22.25
CA ALA A 17 -4.40 3.99 -23.71
C ALA A 17 -3.47 5.12 -24.21
N ASP A 18 -3.44 6.26 -23.50
CA ASP A 18 -2.63 7.42 -23.88
C ASP A 18 -1.15 7.30 -23.46
N ASN A 19 -0.82 6.33 -22.61
CA ASN A 19 0.55 5.99 -22.22
C ASN A 19 0.65 4.49 -21.85
N PRO A 20 0.64 3.59 -22.85
CA PRO A 20 0.40 2.15 -22.67
C PRO A 20 1.66 1.40 -22.21
N ILE A 21 2.41 1.97 -21.28
CA ILE A 21 3.61 1.32 -20.73
C ILE A 21 3.20 0.04 -20.01
N VAL A 22 3.82 -1.07 -20.38
CA VAL A 22 3.75 -2.30 -19.59
C VAL A 22 4.95 -2.32 -18.67
N LEU A 23 4.72 -2.55 -17.38
CA LEU A 23 5.74 -2.53 -16.36
C LEU A 23 5.58 -3.75 -15.45
N TYR A 24 6.60 -4.60 -15.41
CA TYR A 24 6.66 -5.72 -14.50
C TYR A 24 7.56 -5.38 -13.33
N ARG A 25 7.11 -5.71 -12.12
CA ARG A 25 7.91 -5.71 -10.90
C ARG A 25 8.38 -7.15 -10.65
N ILE A 26 9.67 -7.38 -10.69
CA ILE A 26 10.26 -8.71 -10.50
C ILE A 26 11.15 -8.73 -9.27
N ARG A 27 11.23 -9.89 -8.63
CA ARG A 27 12.09 -10.19 -7.49
C ARG A 27 13.23 -11.09 -7.97
N VAL A 28 14.47 -10.71 -7.65
CA VAL A 28 15.66 -11.48 -8.01
C VAL A 28 16.63 -11.59 -6.84
N THR A 29 17.49 -12.60 -6.89
CA THR A 29 18.56 -12.78 -5.92
C THR A 29 19.68 -11.74 -6.14
N ALA A 30 20.05 -11.01 -5.09
CA ALA A 30 21.16 -10.05 -5.14
C ALA A 30 22.50 -10.76 -5.33
N ARG A 31 23.40 -10.14 -6.12
CA ARG A 31 24.74 -10.66 -6.36
C ARG A 31 25.64 -10.38 -5.15
N GLY A 32 26.44 -11.37 -4.73
CA GLY A 32 27.59 -11.14 -3.85
C GLY A 32 27.37 -11.28 -2.35
N THR A 33 26.19 -11.70 -1.89
CA THR A 33 26.03 -12.11 -0.49
C THR A 33 26.60 -13.52 -0.31
N ARG A 34 27.74 -13.64 0.37
CA ARG A 34 28.29 -14.92 0.87
C ARG A 34 27.46 -15.46 2.06
N ASP A 35 26.28 -14.90 2.27
CA ASP A 35 25.38 -15.29 3.33
C ASP A 35 24.61 -16.55 2.91
N SER A 36 24.28 -17.38 3.89
CA SER A 36 23.43 -18.56 3.71
C SER A 36 22.02 -18.22 3.20
N HIS A 37 21.64 -16.93 3.21
CA HIS A 37 20.35 -16.41 2.76
C HIS A 37 20.60 -15.24 1.82
N PRO A 38 20.62 -15.45 0.50
CA PRO A 38 20.97 -14.38 -0.41
C PRO A 38 19.85 -13.34 -0.45
N ARG A 39 20.20 -12.10 -0.14
CA ARG A 39 19.26 -10.97 -0.10
C ARG A 39 18.51 -10.85 -1.43
N GLN A 40 17.20 -10.62 -1.39
CA GLN A 40 16.41 -10.37 -2.59
C GLN A 40 16.33 -8.88 -2.88
N VAL A 41 16.20 -8.54 -4.17
CA VAL A 41 16.04 -7.15 -4.64
C VAL A 41 14.95 -7.09 -5.70
N ILE A 42 14.33 -5.92 -5.79
CA ILE A 42 13.32 -5.62 -6.80
C ILE A 42 13.98 -5.04 -8.04
N LYS A 43 13.53 -5.50 -9.20
CA LYS A 43 13.88 -4.90 -10.49
C LYS A 43 12.62 -4.67 -11.31
N TYR A 44 12.74 -3.79 -12.31
CA TYR A 44 11.63 -3.40 -13.15
C TYR A 44 11.91 -3.82 -14.59
N LEU A 45 10.91 -4.35 -15.28
CA LEU A 45 10.97 -4.60 -16.72
C LEU A 45 9.92 -3.75 -17.40
N THR A 46 10.27 -3.04 -18.47
CA THR A 46 9.34 -2.14 -19.16
C THR A 46 9.26 -2.41 -20.65
N ALA A 47 8.04 -2.40 -21.19
CA ALA A 47 7.76 -2.34 -22.62
C ALA A 47 6.95 -1.07 -22.95
N PRO A 48 7.14 -0.48 -24.15
CA PRO A 48 6.44 0.73 -24.57
C PRO A 48 4.94 0.51 -24.80
N SER A 49 4.54 -0.69 -25.23
CA SER A 49 3.15 -1.07 -25.47
C SER A 49 2.95 -2.57 -25.31
N PRO A 50 1.75 -3.03 -24.90
CA PRO A 50 1.40 -4.44 -24.93
C PRO A 50 1.32 -4.95 -26.38
N PRO A 51 1.50 -6.27 -26.63
CA PRO A 51 1.30 -6.85 -27.96
C PRO A 51 -0.11 -6.58 -28.48
N GLU A 52 -0.27 -6.55 -29.81
CA GLU A 52 -1.59 -6.39 -30.42
C GLU A 52 -2.53 -7.54 -30.00
N GLY A 53 -3.77 -7.20 -29.63
CA GLY A 53 -4.75 -8.17 -29.14
C GLY A 53 -4.52 -8.64 -27.70
N ALA A 54 -3.48 -8.16 -27.00
CA ALA A 54 -3.30 -8.45 -25.59
C ALA A 54 -4.46 -7.90 -24.75
N SER A 55 -4.67 -8.57 -23.61
CA SER A 55 -5.66 -8.16 -22.63
C SER A 55 -5.47 -6.70 -22.21
N LYS A 56 -6.57 -6.01 -21.88
CA LYS A 56 -6.52 -4.70 -21.21
C LYS A 56 -6.15 -4.84 -19.72
N PHE A 57 -6.16 -6.06 -19.18
CA PHE A 57 -5.76 -6.35 -17.82
C PHE A 57 -4.27 -6.61 -17.72
N PRO A 58 -3.60 -6.18 -16.63
CA PRO A 58 -2.19 -6.42 -16.45
C PRO A 58 -1.84 -7.92 -16.46
N ASP A 59 -0.69 -8.27 -17.05
CA ASP A 59 -0.19 -9.64 -17.13
C ASP A 59 0.49 -10.07 -15.82
N HIS A 60 -0.30 -10.22 -14.74
CA HIS A 60 0.20 -10.64 -13.42
C HIS A 60 0.81 -12.06 -13.41
N ARG A 61 0.65 -12.82 -14.50
CA ARG A 61 1.19 -14.19 -14.64
C ARG A 61 2.43 -14.26 -15.53
N GLY A 62 2.85 -13.14 -16.14
CA GLY A 62 4.00 -13.10 -17.03
C GLY A 62 3.83 -13.95 -18.29
N GLN A 63 2.59 -14.18 -18.74
CA GLN A 63 2.29 -14.97 -19.95
C GLN A 63 2.87 -14.33 -21.22
N LEU A 64 3.06 -13.01 -21.20
CA LEU A 64 3.66 -12.24 -22.26
C LEU A 64 5.19 -12.25 -22.20
N LEU A 65 5.83 -12.78 -21.15
CA LEU A 65 7.28 -12.90 -21.07
C LEU A 65 7.73 -14.22 -21.73
N ALA A 66 8.73 -14.15 -22.60
CA ALA A 66 9.32 -15.33 -23.26
C ALA A 66 10.48 -15.96 -22.46
N PHE A 67 10.73 -15.48 -21.24
CA PHE A 67 11.88 -15.84 -20.43
C PHE A 67 11.53 -15.80 -18.93
N ASP A 68 12.25 -16.56 -18.14
CA ASP A 68 12.14 -16.68 -16.67
C ASP A 68 13.46 -16.35 -15.96
N THR A 69 14.50 -15.97 -16.73
CA THR A 69 15.80 -15.58 -16.23
C THR A 69 16.23 -14.22 -16.77
N VAL A 70 16.95 -13.46 -15.95
CA VAL A 70 17.50 -12.15 -16.31
C VAL A 70 19.00 -12.11 -16.02
N PRO A 71 19.77 -11.21 -16.66
CA PRO A 71 21.19 -11.05 -16.36
C PRO A 71 21.41 -10.74 -14.88
N ALA A 72 22.35 -11.44 -14.26
CA ALA A 72 22.88 -11.07 -12.96
C ALA A 72 23.67 -9.76 -13.08
N GLY A 73 23.56 -8.90 -12.07
CA GLY A 73 24.34 -7.66 -12.00
C GLY A 73 23.56 -6.49 -11.44
N ASP A 74 24.19 -5.33 -11.54
CA ASP A 74 23.68 -4.09 -10.98
C ASP A 74 22.92 -3.33 -12.08
N TRP A 75 21.60 -3.51 -12.06
CA TRP A 75 20.64 -2.84 -12.92
C TRP A 75 19.30 -2.81 -12.18
N ASN A 76 18.51 -1.76 -12.40
CA ASN A 76 17.19 -1.62 -11.80
C ASN A 76 16.06 -1.59 -12.84
N LEU A 77 16.39 -1.39 -14.12
CA LEU A 77 15.45 -1.38 -15.24
C LEU A 77 15.93 -2.27 -16.39
N GLY A 78 15.03 -3.12 -16.91
CA GLY A 78 15.20 -3.89 -18.13
C GLY A 78 14.22 -3.42 -19.20
N ARG A 79 14.69 -3.23 -20.44
CA ARG A 79 13.87 -2.85 -21.59
C ARG A 79 13.43 -4.10 -22.33
N LEU A 80 12.14 -4.18 -22.61
CA LEU A 80 11.51 -5.28 -23.30
C LEU A 80 11.13 -4.87 -24.73
N VAL A 81 11.32 -5.78 -25.67
CA VAL A 81 10.88 -5.65 -27.05
C VAL A 81 10.05 -6.87 -27.46
N LEU A 82 9.18 -6.70 -28.46
CA LEU A 82 8.43 -7.83 -29.02
C LEU A 82 9.34 -8.70 -29.88
N ALA A 83 9.31 -10.00 -29.65
CA ALA A 83 10.00 -10.95 -30.51
C ALA A 83 9.35 -10.99 -31.89
N SER A 84 10.16 -10.80 -32.95
CA SER A 84 9.69 -10.71 -34.34
C SER A 84 9.70 -12.06 -35.09
N GLY A 85 9.70 -13.20 -34.39
CA GLY A 85 9.59 -14.52 -35.01
C GLY A 85 9.94 -15.69 -34.10
N GLY A 86 9.63 -16.91 -34.59
CA GLY A 86 9.90 -18.17 -33.89
C GLY A 86 8.88 -18.52 -32.81
N SER A 87 9.22 -19.44 -31.91
CA SER A 87 8.31 -19.91 -30.84
C SER A 87 7.96 -18.84 -29.79
N ALA A 88 8.62 -17.67 -29.84
CA ALA A 88 8.39 -16.55 -28.94
C ALA A 88 7.64 -15.40 -29.61
N GLU A 89 7.22 -15.53 -30.87
CA GLU A 89 6.51 -14.48 -31.61
C GLU A 89 5.29 -13.96 -30.82
N GLY A 90 5.17 -12.64 -30.73
CA GLY A 90 4.12 -11.97 -29.94
C GLY A 90 4.39 -11.88 -28.44
N LYS A 91 5.53 -12.38 -27.94
CA LYS A 91 5.98 -12.23 -26.54
C LYS A 91 7.12 -11.23 -26.40
N PHE A 92 7.27 -10.71 -25.19
CA PHE A 92 8.38 -9.87 -24.78
C PHE A 92 9.65 -10.68 -24.53
N ILE A 93 10.74 -10.19 -25.09
CA ILE A 93 12.11 -10.59 -24.77
C ILE A 93 12.86 -9.42 -24.14
N LEU A 94 13.85 -9.73 -23.31
CA LEU A 94 14.74 -8.72 -22.73
C LEU A 94 15.73 -8.25 -23.80
N ASP A 95 15.71 -6.97 -24.11
CA ASP A 95 16.62 -6.33 -25.06
C ASP A 95 17.88 -5.79 -24.36
N SER A 96 17.67 -5.01 -23.30
CA SER A 96 18.75 -4.33 -22.59
C SER A 96 18.44 -4.14 -21.11
N THR A 97 19.48 -3.90 -20.31
CA THR A 97 19.38 -3.59 -18.88
C THR A 97 20.20 -2.35 -18.55
N GLU A 98 19.68 -1.50 -17.67
CA GLU A 98 20.32 -0.24 -17.31
C GLU A 98 20.14 0.09 -15.82
N MET A 99 21.03 0.96 -15.32
CA MET A 99 20.84 1.70 -14.08
C MET A 99 20.20 3.04 -14.44
N ALA A 100 18.89 3.16 -14.23
CA ALA A 100 18.13 4.33 -14.62
C ALA A 100 17.49 5.03 -13.41
N SER A 101 17.23 6.33 -13.55
CA SER A 101 16.26 7.03 -12.70
C SER A 101 14.87 6.50 -13.04
N LEU A 102 14.27 5.71 -12.14
CA LEU A 102 12.99 5.04 -12.40
C LEU A 102 11.83 6.04 -12.56
N GLU A 103 11.92 7.20 -11.90
CA GLU A 103 10.96 8.28 -12.07
C GLU A 103 10.98 8.81 -13.52
N GLU A 104 12.17 9.13 -14.01
CA GLU A 104 12.35 9.67 -15.37
C GLU A 104 12.05 8.61 -16.45
N ALA A 105 12.46 7.36 -16.20
CA ALA A 105 12.42 6.32 -17.20
C ALA A 105 11.03 5.68 -17.38
N VAL A 106 10.27 5.54 -16.29
CA VAL A 106 9.00 4.78 -16.27
C VAL A 106 7.94 5.40 -15.36
N GLY A 107 8.13 6.64 -14.89
CA GLY A 107 7.16 7.36 -14.06
C GLY A 107 7.02 6.82 -12.64
N LEU A 108 7.95 5.97 -12.19
CA LEU A 108 7.93 5.41 -10.84
C LEU A 108 8.48 6.43 -9.83
N ARG A 109 7.59 7.29 -9.34
CA ARG A 109 7.92 8.36 -8.40
C ARG A 109 8.18 7.83 -6.99
N ASP A 110 9.06 8.52 -6.28
CA ASP A 110 9.17 8.42 -4.84
C ASP A 110 7.94 9.06 -4.16
N SER A 111 7.59 8.61 -2.97
CA SER A 111 6.53 9.20 -2.14
C SER A 111 6.96 10.48 -1.43
N GLY A 112 8.02 11.13 -1.92
CA GLY A 112 8.60 12.34 -1.35
C GLY A 112 9.70 12.06 -0.31
N PRO A 113 10.35 13.13 0.19
CA PRO A 113 11.46 12.97 1.13
C PRO A 113 10.98 12.34 2.45
N PRO A 114 11.73 11.39 3.02
CA PRO A 114 11.40 10.81 4.31
C PRO A 114 11.56 11.86 5.41
N TRP A 115 10.47 12.19 6.09
CA TRP A 115 10.48 13.05 7.28
C TRP A 115 10.67 12.26 8.58
N CYS A 116 10.54 10.93 8.52
CA CYS A 116 10.82 10.03 9.62
C CYS A 116 12.15 9.30 9.32
N ASN A 117 13.07 9.30 10.27
CA ASN A 117 14.39 8.67 10.09
C ASN A 117 14.35 7.15 10.00
N ARG A 118 13.23 6.53 10.40
CA ARG A 118 13.05 5.07 10.36
C ARG A 118 12.54 4.66 8.98
N LYS A 119 13.25 3.72 8.35
CA LYS A 119 12.89 3.11 7.08
C LYS A 119 12.88 1.59 7.23
N VAL A 120 12.01 0.93 6.49
CA VAL A 120 11.89 -0.53 6.47
C VAL A 120 11.72 -1.01 5.04
N GLU A 121 12.39 -2.09 4.69
CA GLU A 121 12.31 -2.64 3.34
C GLU A 121 11.03 -3.46 3.16
N LEU A 122 10.29 -3.21 2.08
CA LEU A 122 9.04 -3.92 1.80
C LEU A 122 9.24 -5.43 1.71
N LEU A 123 10.34 -5.88 1.11
CA LEU A 123 10.64 -7.32 0.99
C LEU A 123 10.80 -7.97 2.37
N ASP A 124 11.53 -7.33 3.29
CA ASP A 124 11.73 -7.85 4.65
C ASP A 124 10.38 -7.96 5.40
N LEU A 125 9.47 -7.00 5.19
CA LEU A 125 8.12 -7.02 5.74
C LEU A 125 7.28 -8.20 5.21
N LEU A 126 7.26 -8.36 3.88
CA LEU A 126 6.47 -9.42 3.23
C LEU A 126 7.03 -10.80 3.55
N ASP A 127 8.34 -10.97 3.54
CA ASP A 127 8.99 -12.25 3.88
C ASP A 127 8.69 -12.64 5.34
N SER A 128 8.74 -11.68 6.27
CA SER A 128 8.35 -11.90 7.66
C SER A 128 6.88 -12.31 7.80
N PHE A 129 5.98 -11.64 7.06
CA PHE A 129 4.56 -11.96 7.04
C PHE A 129 4.30 -13.39 6.51
N TYR A 130 4.89 -13.75 5.37
CA TYR A 130 4.71 -15.08 4.80
C TYR A 130 5.35 -16.19 5.63
N ALA A 131 6.49 -15.93 6.27
CA ALA A 131 7.12 -16.87 7.20
C ALA A 131 6.23 -17.13 8.42
N ALA A 132 5.69 -16.07 9.03
CA ALA A 132 4.76 -16.19 10.15
C ALA A 132 3.52 -17.02 9.76
N ARG A 133 2.94 -16.77 8.59
CA ARG A 133 1.76 -17.49 8.12
C ARG A 133 2.01 -18.97 7.86
N LYS A 134 3.16 -19.33 7.26
CA LYS A 134 3.55 -20.73 7.06
C LYS A 134 3.68 -21.52 8.37
N SER A 135 4.09 -20.86 9.45
CA SER A 135 4.19 -21.50 10.77
C SER A 135 2.84 -21.78 11.44
N VAL A 136 1.79 -21.08 11.04
CA VAL A 136 0.43 -21.21 11.58
C VAL A 136 -0.42 -22.21 10.79
N GLN A 137 -0.05 -22.53 9.54
CA GLN A 137 -0.91 -23.28 8.62
C GLN A 137 -0.88 -24.81 8.85
N GLY A 138 -1.74 -25.26 9.77
CA GLY A 138 -2.48 -26.50 9.64
C GLY A 138 -3.83 -26.24 8.95
N ASP A 139 -3.93 -26.63 7.68
CA ASP A 139 -5.14 -26.88 6.86
C ASP A 139 -6.32 -25.89 6.78
N GLN A 140 -6.29 -24.71 7.39
CA GLN A 140 -7.31 -23.68 7.15
C GLN A 140 -6.80 -22.61 6.17
N ARG A 141 -7.46 -22.55 5.00
CA ARG A 141 -7.37 -21.43 4.07
C ARG A 141 -8.15 -20.26 4.69
N ASP A 142 -7.54 -19.61 5.67
CA ASP A 142 -8.10 -18.40 6.24
C ASP A 142 -8.14 -17.31 5.17
N GLU A 143 -9.34 -16.84 4.84
CA GLU A 143 -9.55 -15.61 4.12
C GLU A 143 -8.69 -14.52 4.76
N VAL A 144 -7.94 -13.77 3.95
CA VAL A 144 -7.23 -12.59 4.44
C VAL A 144 -8.32 -11.59 4.83
N PHE A 145 -8.71 -11.58 6.10
CA PHE A 145 -9.57 -10.54 6.62
C PHE A 145 -8.80 -9.23 6.51
N THR A 146 -9.23 -8.40 5.56
CA THR A 146 -8.71 -7.05 5.39
C THR A 146 -9.13 -6.26 6.63
N ASP A 147 -8.21 -5.87 7.50
CA ASP A 147 -8.56 -5.01 8.65
C ASP A 147 -9.21 -3.70 8.13
N ILE A 148 -10.17 -3.13 8.86
CA ILE A 148 -10.79 -1.84 8.47
C ILE A 148 -9.74 -0.73 8.27
N GLN A 149 -8.58 -0.85 8.92
CA GLN A 149 -7.43 0.06 8.79
C GLN A 149 -6.65 -0.11 7.48
N CYS A 150 -6.96 -1.12 6.67
CA CYS A 150 -6.38 -1.34 5.35
C CYS A 150 -7.32 -0.88 4.22
N MET A 151 -8.58 -0.53 4.52
CA MET A 151 -9.54 -0.02 3.52
C MET A 151 -9.03 1.25 2.82
N ASN A 152 -9.52 1.57 1.63
CA ASN A 152 -9.11 2.73 0.81
C ASN A 152 -7.67 2.70 0.27
N HIS A 153 -6.92 1.62 0.51
CA HIS A 153 -5.61 1.42 -0.11
C HIS A 153 -5.64 0.15 -0.96
N LEU A 154 -5.12 0.25 -2.18
CA LEU A 154 -4.95 -0.91 -3.06
C LEU A 154 -3.89 -1.89 -2.52
N SER A 155 -2.89 -1.37 -1.80
CA SER A 155 -1.88 -2.20 -1.14
C SER A 155 -1.71 -1.75 0.30
N ALA A 156 -2.49 -2.37 1.18
CA ALA A 156 -2.33 -2.27 2.61
C ALA A 156 -2.57 -3.62 3.30
N LEU A 157 -1.84 -3.87 4.38
CA LEU A 157 -1.90 -5.13 5.11
C LEU A 157 -1.54 -4.94 6.58
N VAL A 158 -2.14 -5.75 7.45
CA VAL A 158 -1.66 -5.93 8.82
C VAL A 158 -0.45 -6.87 8.80
N LEU A 159 0.68 -6.34 9.27
CA LEU A 159 1.98 -7.00 9.24
C LEU A 159 2.49 -7.23 10.66
N PRO A 160 3.31 -8.26 10.90
CA PRO A 160 4.10 -8.36 12.12
C PRO A 160 4.96 -7.11 12.31
N SER A 161 5.11 -6.69 13.56
CA SER A 161 5.95 -5.54 13.89
C SER A 161 7.41 -5.83 13.53
N PRO A 162 8.06 -4.97 12.72
CA PRO A 162 9.45 -5.19 12.34
C PRO A 162 10.39 -5.04 13.53
N ALA A 163 11.42 -5.88 13.60
CA ALA A 163 12.47 -5.75 14.60
C ALA A 163 13.09 -4.34 14.52
N GLY A 164 13.20 -3.66 15.67
CA GLY A 164 13.76 -2.30 15.76
C GLY A 164 12.72 -1.18 15.61
N ILE A 165 11.47 -1.48 15.29
CA ILE A 165 10.38 -0.52 15.42
C ILE A 165 9.74 -0.71 16.80
N ALA A 166 9.82 0.32 17.65
CA ALA A 166 9.08 0.38 18.90
C ALA A 166 7.58 0.56 18.63
N ALA A 167 6.92 -0.48 18.12
CA ALA A 167 5.47 -0.56 18.13
C ALA A 167 5.04 -1.17 19.48
N PRO A 168 4.00 -0.62 20.13
CA PRO A 168 3.52 -1.15 21.41
C PRO A 168 2.75 -2.47 21.29
N GLY A 169 2.60 -3.02 20.09
CA GLY A 169 1.87 -4.26 19.82
C GLY A 169 2.59 -5.13 18.79
N PRO A 170 2.13 -6.39 18.62
CA PRO A 170 2.77 -7.36 17.73
C PRO A 170 2.60 -7.02 16.25
N GLU A 171 1.73 -6.08 15.92
CA GLU A 171 1.30 -5.82 14.55
C GLU A 171 1.27 -4.32 14.23
N VAL A 172 1.44 -4.04 12.94
CA VAL A 172 1.42 -2.71 12.33
C VAL A 172 0.58 -2.74 11.07
N VAL A 173 0.09 -1.59 10.63
CA VAL A 173 -0.55 -1.46 9.32
C VAL A 173 0.48 -0.93 8.35
N GLY A 174 0.80 -1.69 7.31
CA GLY A 174 1.61 -1.22 6.20
C GLY A 174 0.72 -0.73 5.06
N VAL A 175 1.06 0.43 4.50
CA VAL A 175 0.41 1.00 3.33
C VAL A 175 1.49 1.36 2.33
N TRP A 176 1.38 0.89 1.09
CA TRP A 176 2.35 1.21 0.04
C TRP A 176 1.68 1.31 -1.32
N ALA A 177 2.37 1.92 -2.27
CA ALA A 177 2.01 1.87 -3.68
C ALA A 177 3.28 1.96 -4.51
N TRP A 178 3.50 0.96 -5.35
CA TRP A 178 4.64 0.96 -6.27
C TRP A 178 4.24 1.45 -7.67
N HIS A 179 2.94 1.47 -8.01
CA HIS A 179 2.48 1.86 -9.34
C HIS A 179 2.66 3.37 -9.59
N PRO A 180 3.07 3.77 -10.82
CA PRO A 180 3.23 5.18 -11.20
C PRO A 180 2.01 6.07 -10.90
N GLY A 181 0.80 5.53 -11.08
CA GLY A 181 -0.45 6.28 -10.89
C GLY A 181 -0.86 6.55 -9.44
N HIS A 182 -0.28 5.84 -8.46
CA HIS A 182 -0.77 5.86 -7.07
C HIS A 182 0.24 6.45 -6.07
N ALA A 183 1.48 6.70 -6.48
CA ALA A 183 2.52 7.27 -5.60
C ALA A 183 2.13 8.65 -5.02
N HIS A 184 1.36 9.46 -5.76
CA HIS A 184 0.89 10.77 -5.28
C HIS A 184 0.03 10.68 -4.03
N GLY A 185 -0.84 9.66 -3.94
CA GLY A 185 -1.68 9.47 -2.76
C GLY A 185 -0.86 9.13 -1.52
N ILE A 186 0.17 8.29 -1.67
CA ILE A 186 1.09 7.95 -0.57
C ILE A 186 1.88 9.18 -0.12
N ALA A 187 2.37 9.98 -1.06
CA ALA A 187 3.12 11.20 -0.74
C ALA A 187 2.26 12.21 0.03
N ALA A 188 1.04 12.47 -0.45
CA ALA A 188 0.09 13.38 0.19
C ALA A 188 -0.27 12.90 1.60
N GLU A 189 -0.60 11.62 1.76
CA GLU A 189 -0.93 11.06 3.07
C GLU A 189 0.25 11.11 4.04
N SER A 190 1.44 10.74 3.58
CA SER A 190 2.66 10.80 4.39
C SER A 190 2.97 12.22 4.86
N HIS A 191 2.76 13.22 3.99
CA HIS A 191 2.90 14.64 4.34
C HIS A 191 1.89 15.06 5.41
N VAL A 192 0.61 14.69 5.26
CA VAL A 192 -0.43 14.98 6.26
C VAL A 192 -0.11 14.34 7.61
N TYR A 193 0.37 13.09 7.64
CA TYR A 193 0.85 12.47 8.86
C TYR A 193 1.98 13.26 9.51
N SER A 194 2.91 13.84 8.73
CA SER A 194 4.01 14.63 9.29
C SER A 194 3.48 15.85 10.07
N ILE A 195 2.47 16.53 9.54
CA ILE A 195 1.83 17.70 10.17
C ILE A 195 1.09 17.27 11.43
N ILE A 196 0.30 16.19 11.34
CA ILE A 196 -0.47 15.65 12.46
C ILE A 196 0.47 15.22 13.58
N GLN A 197 1.51 14.44 13.31
CA GLN A 197 2.44 13.97 14.35
C GLN A 197 3.18 15.12 15.04
N ALA A 198 3.47 16.21 14.33
CA ALA A 198 4.18 17.36 14.88
C ALA A 198 3.27 18.27 15.73
N ARG A 199 1.99 18.41 15.37
CA ARG A 199 1.09 19.43 15.95
C ARG A 199 -0.02 18.86 16.82
N ASP A 200 -0.59 17.73 16.43
CA ASP A 200 -1.66 17.05 17.18
C ASP A 200 -1.70 15.53 16.89
N PRO A 201 -0.80 14.75 17.51
CA PRO A 201 -0.71 13.30 17.27
C PRO A 201 -1.95 12.52 17.73
N GLY A 202 -2.91 13.19 18.40
CA GLY A 202 -4.15 12.58 18.84
C GLY A 202 -5.19 12.41 17.73
N ILE A 203 -4.97 12.96 16.53
CA ILE A 203 -5.92 12.92 15.40
C ILE A 203 -5.86 11.61 14.63
N ALA A 204 -4.68 11.00 14.49
CA ALA A 204 -4.48 9.84 13.61
C ALA A 204 -3.65 8.72 14.27
N PRO A 205 -3.62 7.50 13.71
CA PRO A 205 -2.69 6.46 14.12
C PRO A 205 -1.23 6.93 14.08
N SER A 206 -0.41 6.42 15.01
CA SER A 206 1.00 6.81 15.10
C SER A 206 1.77 6.37 13.85
N PHE A 207 2.45 7.31 13.19
CA PHE A 207 3.37 7.01 12.09
C PHE A 207 4.65 6.39 12.65
N LEU A 208 5.03 5.23 12.13
CA LEU A 208 6.14 4.45 12.66
C LEU A 208 7.39 4.56 11.77
N ALA A 209 7.26 4.31 10.47
CA ALA A 209 8.40 4.30 9.55
C ALA A 209 7.95 4.49 8.11
N HIS A 210 8.88 4.89 7.24
CA HIS A 210 8.70 4.84 5.79
C HIS A 210 8.98 3.43 5.27
N ILE A 211 8.23 2.98 4.27
CA ILE A 211 8.49 1.73 3.54
C ILE A 211 9.29 2.06 2.30
N THR A 212 10.39 1.34 2.07
CA THR A 212 11.21 1.45 0.86
C THR A 212 11.14 0.23 -0.01
N ASP A 213 11.43 0.41 -1.30
CA ASP A 213 11.94 -0.67 -2.14
C ASP A 213 13.42 -0.45 -2.48
N ASN A 214 14.20 -1.53 -2.44
CA ASN A 214 15.65 -1.54 -2.63
C ASN A 214 16.41 -0.59 -1.67
N GLY A 215 15.84 -0.30 -0.50
CA GLY A 215 16.43 0.51 0.57
C GLY A 215 16.50 2.02 0.32
N SER A 216 16.10 2.50 -0.86
CA SER A 216 16.27 3.92 -1.22
C SER A 216 14.96 4.64 -1.45
N ARG A 217 14.14 4.17 -2.39
CA ARG A 217 12.91 4.85 -2.83
C ARG A 217 11.79 4.60 -1.83
N VAL A 218 11.16 5.66 -1.34
CA VAL A 218 10.01 5.54 -0.43
C VAL A 218 8.76 5.26 -1.26
N ILE A 219 8.08 4.17 -0.92
CA ILE A 219 6.87 3.71 -1.62
C ILE A 219 5.67 3.58 -0.69
N GLY A 220 5.83 3.90 0.59
CA GLY A 220 4.80 3.65 1.60
C GLY A 220 5.22 4.05 3.00
N PHE A 221 4.41 3.65 3.96
CA PHE A 221 4.63 3.90 5.37
C PHE A 221 3.99 2.83 6.27
N LEU A 222 4.46 2.77 7.51
CA LEU A 222 3.90 1.95 8.57
C LEU A 222 3.18 2.82 9.60
N LEU A 223 2.00 2.38 9.99
CA LEU A 223 1.20 2.96 11.06
C LEU A 223 1.06 1.98 12.21
N LYS A 224 0.93 2.50 13.43
CA LYS A 224 0.53 1.73 14.59
C LYS A 224 -0.88 1.18 14.33
N ARG A 225 -1.04 -0.15 14.40
CA ARG A 225 -2.37 -0.78 14.38
C ARG A 225 -3.14 -0.36 15.63
N VAL A 226 -4.36 0.09 15.42
CA VAL A 226 -5.35 0.38 16.46
C VAL A 226 -6.12 -0.92 16.72
N ALA A 227 -5.88 -1.53 17.89
CA ALA A 227 -6.57 -2.76 18.27
C ALA A 227 -8.08 -2.49 18.51
N ASP A 228 -8.91 -3.48 18.16
CA ASP A 228 -10.36 -3.45 18.36
C ASP A 228 -11.04 -2.20 17.77
N ALA A 229 -10.46 -1.67 16.69
CA ALA A 229 -11.04 -0.54 15.99
C ALA A 229 -12.33 -0.98 15.26
N ARG A 230 -13.36 -0.13 15.34
CA ARG A 230 -14.58 -0.26 14.55
C ARG A 230 -14.85 1.00 13.75
N GLU A 231 -15.70 0.89 12.73
CA GLU A 231 -16.24 2.07 12.06
C GLU A 231 -17.06 2.95 13.01
N ALA A 232 -16.97 4.26 12.82
CA ALA A 232 -17.86 5.19 13.50
C ALA A 232 -19.31 5.03 13.03
N GLY A 233 -20.26 5.25 13.93
CA GLY A 233 -21.68 5.32 13.65
C GLY A 233 -22.31 6.61 14.18
N PRO A 234 -23.65 6.74 14.10
CA PRO A 234 -24.35 7.94 14.54
C PRO A 234 -24.11 8.30 16.01
N ALA A 235 -23.86 7.30 16.87
CA ALA A 235 -23.56 7.51 18.29
C ALA A 235 -22.18 8.16 18.54
N ASP A 236 -21.29 8.16 17.55
CA ASP A 236 -19.94 8.71 17.66
C ASP A 236 -19.85 10.14 17.08
N LEU A 237 -20.97 10.72 16.64
CA LEU A 237 -21.02 11.99 15.90
C LEU A 237 -20.22 13.11 16.56
N ASP A 238 -20.40 13.34 17.86
CA ASP A 238 -19.73 14.44 18.56
C ASP A 238 -18.20 14.23 18.61
N LYS A 239 -17.75 12.98 18.73
CA LYS A 239 -16.32 12.62 18.73
C LYS A 239 -15.72 12.72 17.32
N CYS A 240 -16.47 12.28 16.31
CA CYS A 240 -16.09 12.44 14.90
C CYS A 240 -16.00 13.92 14.52
N ARG A 241 -16.92 14.74 15.02
CA ARG A 241 -16.90 16.19 14.84
C ARG A 241 -15.69 16.82 15.52
N ASP A 242 -15.39 16.44 16.77
CA ASP A 242 -14.20 16.92 17.49
C ASP A 242 -12.89 16.64 16.74
N VAL A 243 -12.65 15.37 16.34
CA VAL A 243 -11.41 15.00 15.67
C VAL A 243 -11.28 15.65 14.29
N LEU A 244 -12.39 15.82 13.55
CA LEU A 244 -12.38 16.50 12.26
C LEU A 244 -12.16 18.01 12.42
N SER A 245 -12.79 18.66 13.40
CA SER A 245 -12.53 20.07 13.71
C SER A 245 -11.09 20.33 14.12
N ARG A 246 -10.45 19.38 14.83
CA ARG A 246 -9.02 19.46 15.16
C ARG A 246 -8.14 19.33 13.92
N LEU A 247 -8.50 18.46 12.98
CA LEU A 247 -7.81 18.40 11.68
C LEU A 247 -7.96 19.73 10.91
N HIS A 248 -9.16 20.31 10.90
CA HIS A 248 -9.43 21.61 10.27
C HIS A 248 -8.64 22.75 10.91
N ALA A 249 -8.46 22.72 12.24
CA ALA A 249 -7.61 23.67 12.96
C ALA A 249 -6.12 23.57 12.57
N LEU A 250 -5.69 22.46 11.99
CA LEU A 250 -4.36 22.34 11.37
C LEU A 250 -4.30 22.97 9.97
N GLY A 251 -5.43 23.39 9.40
CA GLY A 251 -5.56 23.90 8.05
C GLY A 251 -5.60 22.78 7.02
N ILE A 252 -6.18 21.62 7.34
CA ILE A 252 -6.21 20.44 6.46
C ILE A 252 -7.67 20.05 6.17
N ALA A 253 -8.03 19.96 4.90
CA ALA A 253 -9.29 19.37 4.45
C ALA A 253 -9.14 17.85 4.31
N TYR A 254 -10.12 17.10 4.84
CA TYR A 254 -10.22 15.66 4.63
C TYR A 254 -10.92 15.39 3.31
N ASN A 255 -10.12 15.29 2.25
CA ASN A 255 -10.61 14.87 0.94
C ASN A 255 -10.08 13.46 0.64
N GLU A 256 -10.94 12.58 0.14
CA GLU A 256 -10.54 11.26 -0.39
C GLU A 256 -10.62 11.34 -1.92
N SER A 257 -9.95 10.46 -2.65
CA SER A 257 -9.94 10.50 -4.13
C SER A 257 -11.34 10.43 -4.77
N ASP A 258 -12.35 9.92 -4.04
CA ASP A 258 -13.76 9.87 -4.44
C ASP A 258 -14.62 11.03 -3.88
N GLY A 259 -13.98 12.00 -3.21
CA GLY A 259 -14.59 13.27 -2.79
C GLY A 259 -15.47 13.23 -1.53
N GLN A 260 -15.44 12.16 -0.74
CA GLN A 260 -16.31 12.06 0.45
C GLN A 260 -15.66 11.32 1.62
N LEU A 261 -15.85 11.86 2.82
CA LEU A 261 -15.69 11.14 4.09
C LEU A 261 -16.51 9.84 4.06
N LYS A 262 -15.91 8.75 4.53
CA LYS A 262 -16.55 7.44 4.68
C LYS A 262 -16.61 7.07 6.17
N ARG A 263 -17.46 6.12 6.55
CA ARG A 263 -17.57 5.69 7.96
C ARG A 263 -16.26 5.12 8.49
N HIS A 264 -15.58 4.31 7.68
CA HIS A 264 -14.27 3.74 7.97
C HIS A 264 -13.09 4.72 7.90
N SER A 265 -13.32 5.98 7.54
CA SER A 265 -12.34 7.06 7.76
C SER A 265 -12.10 7.32 9.24
N PHE A 266 -13.09 7.02 10.08
CA PHE A 266 -13.07 7.21 11.52
C PHE A 266 -12.94 5.85 12.22
N LEU A 267 -11.84 5.68 12.94
CA LEU A 267 -11.56 4.52 13.78
C LEU A 267 -11.97 4.82 15.20
N VAL A 268 -13.02 4.16 15.69
CA VAL A 268 -13.40 4.24 17.10
C VAL A 268 -12.61 3.21 17.88
N CYS A 269 -11.92 3.63 18.94
CA CYS A 269 -11.04 2.79 19.75
C CYS A 269 -11.17 3.09 21.25
N GLY A 270 -11.01 2.05 22.08
CA GLY A 270 -10.92 2.21 23.54
C GLY A 270 -12.10 2.95 24.18
N GLY A 271 -13.33 2.60 23.81
CA GLY A 271 -14.57 3.12 24.40
C GLY A 271 -14.97 4.53 23.97
N ASP A 272 -14.00 5.46 23.80
CA ASP A 272 -14.33 6.88 23.62
C ASP A 272 -13.40 7.67 22.68
N LYS A 273 -12.35 7.08 22.12
CA LYS A 273 -11.42 7.80 21.25
C LYS A 273 -11.74 7.55 19.77
N VAL A 274 -11.71 8.60 18.96
CA VAL A 274 -11.82 8.51 17.49
C VAL A 274 -10.51 8.98 16.87
N LEU A 275 -10.04 8.23 15.87
CA LEU A 275 -8.88 8.59 15.04
C LEU A 275 -9.30 8.65 13.57
N LEU A 276 -8.69 9.55 12.81
CA LEU A 276 -8.80 9.64 11.37
C LEU A 276 -7.68 8.87 10.67
N ARG A 277 -7.98 8.28 9.51
CA ARG A 277 -7.00 7.59 8.66
C ARG A 277 -7.28 7.85 7.18
N GLY A 278 -6.37 7.45 6.29
CA GLY A 278 -6.62 7.47 4.84
C GLY A 278 -6.58 8.87 4.25
N PHE A 279 -5.48 9.58 4.47
CA PHE A 279 -5.32 10.98 4.05
C PHE A 279 -4.83 11.17 2.60
N GLY A 280 -4.93 10.13 1.76
CA GLY A 280 -4.35 10.14 0.41
C GLY A 280 -4.88 11.21 -0.54
N GLY A 281 -6.06 11.78 -0.27
CA GLY A 281 -6.58 12.95 -1.01
C GLY A 281 -6.58 14.25 -0.20
N SER A 282 -6.15 14.23 1.07
CA SER A 282 -6.23 15.38 1.96
C SER A 282 -5.19 16.43 1.58
N PHE A 283 -5.53 17.70 1.80
CA PHE A 283 -4.68 18.82 1.38
C PHE A 283 -4.81 20.00 2.34
N GLU A 284 -3.76 20.82 2.39
CA GLU A 284 -3.76 22.05 3.19
C GLU A 284 -4.64 23.12 2.54
N THR A 285 -5.50 23.77 3.32
CA THR A 285 -6.39 24.84 2.87
C THR A 285 -6.84 25.73 4.03
N THR A 286 -7.18 26.98 3.71
CA THR A 286 -7.87 27.92 4.59
C THR A 286 -9.29 28.22 4.10
N ASP A 287 -9.79 27.44 3.14
CA ASP A 287 -11.14 27.61 2.60
C ASP A 287 -12.17 27.06 3.60
N GLU A 288 -12.73 27.98 4.38
CA GLU A 288 -13.76 27.70 5.38
C GLU A 288 -15.02 27.04 4.80
N GLU A 289 -15.31 27.20 3.50
CA GLU A 289 -16.47 26.54 2.90
C GLU A 289 -16.20 25.06 2.63
N ILE A 290 -14.98 24.70 2.24
CA ILE A 290 -14.56 23.29 2.13
C ILE A 290 -14.61 22.62 3.50
N LEU A 291 -13.96 23.24 4.51
CA LEU A 291 -13.91 22.71 5.87
C LEU A 291 -15.32 22.63 6.48
N GLY A 292 -16.12 23.69 6.34
CA GLY A 292 -17.49 23.74 6.82
C GLY A 292 -18.38 22.69 6.15
N ARG A 293 -18.19 22.41 4.85
CA ARG A 293 -18.94 21.37 4.13
C ARG A 293 -18.64 19.97 4.67
N GLU A 294 -17.38 19.67 4.97
CA GLU A 294 -17.00 18.37 5.56
C GLU A 294 -17.69 18.16 6.90
N LEU A 295 -17.68 19.16 7.79
CA LEU A 295 -18.36 19.09 9.09
C LEU A 295 -19.88 18.91 8.95
N ARG A 296 -20.51 19.65 8.02
CA ARG A 296 -21.95 19.52 7.75
C ARG A 296 -22.33 18.14 7.17
N SER A 297 -21.40 17.48 6.48
CA SER A 297 -21.65 16.17 5.88
C SER A 297 -21.62 15.00 6.88
N LEU A 298 -21.04 15.20 8.08
CA LEU A 298 -20.77 14.13 9.04
C LEU A 298 -22.00 13.30 9.41
N GLU A 299 -23.12 13.93 9.71
CA GLU A 299 -24.36 13.21 10.09
C GLU A 299 -24.81 12.25 8.99
N GLN A 300 -24.77 12.71 7.73
CA GLN A 300 -25.12 11.89 6.59
C GLN A 300 -24.11 10.75 6.38
N VAL A 301 -22.82 11.02 6.55
CA VAL A 301 -21.76 10.01 6.42
C VAL A 301 -21.94 8.91 7.45
N LEU A 302 -22.15 9.26 8.72
CA LEU A 302 -22.30 8.32 9.83
C LEU A 302 -23.62 7.55 9.79
N ALA A 303 -24.67 8.10 9.15
CA ALA A 303 -25.94 7.43 8.95
C ALA A 303 -25.95 6.40 7.80
N ARG A 304 -24.92 6.37 6.95
CA ARG A 304 -24.79 5.35 5.89
C ARG A 304 -24.64 3.96 6.49
N GLN A 305 -24.88 2.92 5.71
CA GLN A 305 -24.60 1.56 6.15
C GLN A 305 -23.10 1.37 6.42
N PRO A 306 -22.71 0.56 7.41
CA PRO A 306 -21.32 0.21 7.65
C PRO A 306 -20.77 -0.57 6.44
N SER A 307 -19.46 -0.61 6.25
CA SER A 307 -18.89 -1.39 5.16
C SER A 307 -19.24 -2.87 5.28
N GLU A 308 -19.17 -3.61 4.16
CA GLU A 308 -19.34 -5.06 4.18
C GLU A 308 -18.39 -5.75 5.17
N LEU A 309 -17.22 -5.16 5.39
CA LEU A 309 -16.22 -5.70 6.29
C LEU A 309 -16.66 -5.59 7.76
N GLU A 310 -17.14 -4.42 8.16
CA GLU A 310 -17.69 -4.17 9.49
C GLU A 310 -18.95 -5.03 9.72
N GLN A 311 -19.81 -5.19 8.71
CA GLN A 311 -21.00 -6.05 8.80
C GLN A 311 -20.65 -7.51 9.05
N ARG A 312 -19.62 -8.04 8.36
CA ARG A 312 -19.13 -9.40 8.58
C ARG A 312 -18.54 -9.57 9.97
N HIS A 313 -17.72 -8.62 10.42
CA HIS A 313 -17.08 -8.67 11.73
C HIS A 313 -18.11 -8.64 12.88
N ALA A 314 -19.16 -7.83 12.75
CA ALA A 314 -20.28 -7.82 13.68
C ALA A 314 -21.01 -9.18 13.73
N SER A 315 -21.25 -9.79 12.57
CA SER A 315 -21.92 -11.10 12.46
C SER A 315 -21.10 -12.23 13.10
N GLU A 316 -19.77 -12.21 12.94
CA GLU A 316 -18.86 -13.18 13.56
C GLU A 316 -18.81 -13.03 15.08
N LEU A 317 -18.77 -11.80 15.59
CA LEU A 317 -18.82 -11.53 17.03
C LEU A 317 -20.13 -12.00 17.65
N GLU A 318 -21.27 -11.79 16.97
CA GLU A 318 -22.57 -12.31 17.40
C GLU A 318 -22.59 -13.83 17.44
N TRP A 319 -22.04 -14.49 16.41
CA TRP A 319 -21.92 -15.95 16.36
C TRP A 319 -21.04 -16.51 17.48
N LEU A 320 -19.86 -15.92 17.71
CA LEU A 320 -18.94 -16.32 18.79
C LEU A 320 -19.57 -16.14 20.18
N ASN A 321 -20.31 -15.04 20.38
CA ASN A 321 -21.00 -14.80 21.65
C ASN A 321 -22.15 -15.79 21.85
N ALA A 322 -22.89 -16.15 20.81
CA ALA A 322 -23.96 -17.16 20.88
C ALA A 322 -23.42 -18.54 21.29
N GLN A 323 -22.20 -18.91 20.85
CA GLN A 323 -21.56 -20.17 21.22
C GLN A 323 -21.05 -20.20 22.67
N ARG A 324 -20.75 -19.05 23.28
CA ARG A 324 -20.31 -18.96 24.68
C ARG A 324 -21.45 -19.10 25.69
N HIS A 325 -22.70 -19.09 25.23
CA HIS A 325 -23.91 -19.22 26.05
C HIS A 325 -24.57 -20.61 25.91
N ILE A 326 -23.90 -21.58 25.29
CA ILE A 326 -24.24 -23.01 25.24
C ILE A 326 -23.25 -23.77 26.10
#